data_AF-A0A7S4FDP2-F1
#
_entry.id   AF-A0A7S4FDP2-F1
#
_cell.length_a   1.000
_cell.length_b   1.000
_cell.length_c   1.000
_cell.angle_alpha   90.00
_cell.angle_beta   90.00
_cell.angle_gamma   90.00
#
_symmetry.space_group_name_H-M   'P 1'
#
loop_
_entity.id
_entity.type
_entity.pdbx_description
1 polymer ?
#
loop_
_entity_poly.entity_id
_entity_poly.type
_entity_poly.pdbx_seq_one_letter_code
_entity_poly.pdbx_strand_id
1 'polypeptide(L)'
;CFLLLHGNYMRVHGATLLAVGVPRNAEKLRPTEVATYEVTGLQPEAEYEIKISYPAVTPAVFEVQFEAGRAGGRQLQNVHKEMFSTDTTSRIRMPSGDATTIFTVRALRESYSYDKVRQSEDYIVYNIAVGPLLLGVPTEA
;
A
#
# COMPACT_ATOMS: atom_id res chain seq x y z
N CYS A 1 10.67 10.69 9.15
CA CYS A 1 10.21 9.55 9.95
C CYS A 1 11.20 9.30 11.08
N PHE A 2 10.73 9.20 12.33
CA PHE A 2 11.54 8.75 13.46
C PHE A 2 11.23 7.26 13.68
N LEU A 3 12.25 6.41 13.61
CA LEU A 3 12.17 5.00 14.03
C LEU A 3 12.42 4.97 15.54
N LEU A 4 11.46 4.47 16.31
CA LEU A 4 11.61 4.29 17.77
C LEU A 4 11.65 2.80 18.08
N LEU A 5 12.67 2.38 18.81
CA LEU A 5 12.79 1.03 19.37
C LEU A 5 11.87 0.92 20.59
N HIS A 6 10.79 0.17 20.47
CA HIS A 6 9.97 -0.26 21.61
C HIS A 6 10.10 -1.77 21.75
N GLY A 7 11.03 -2.23 22.59
CA GLY A 7 11.43 -3.65 22.62
C GLY A 7 12.12 -4.07 21.32
N ASN A 8 12.17 -5.38 21.03
CA ASN A 8 12.79 -5.91 19.80
C ASN A 8 11.99 -5.59 18.50
N TYR A 9 11.14 -4.57 18.51
CA TYR A 9 10.30 -4.16 17.38
C TYR A 9 10.64 -2.73 16.97
N MET A 10 11.03 -2.55 15.71
CA MET A 10 11.12 -1.23 15.07
C MET A 10 9.76 -0.91 14.48
N ARG A 11 9.09 0.13 15.00
CA ARG A 11 7.84 0.62 14.47
C ARG A 11 8.04 2.02 13.90
N VAL A 12 7.50 2.29 12.72
CA VAL A 12 7.46 3.66 12.19
C VAL A 12 6.33 4.41 12.86
N HIS A 13 6.64 5.48 13.59
CA HIS A 13 5.62 6.28 14.25
C HIS A 13 4.68 6.92 13.20
N GLY A 14 3.38 6.65 13.30
CA GLY A 14 2.36 7.14 12.36
C GLY A 14 2.09 6.23 11.15
N ALA A 15 2.75 5.07 11.05
CA ALA A 15 2.41 4.09 10.02
C ALA A 15 1.18 3.25 10.40
N THR A 16 0.31 3.02 9.43
CA THR A 16 -0.85 2.13 9.55
C THR A 16 -0.40 0.70 9.31
N LEU A 17 -0.78 -0.21 10.23
CA LEU A 17 -0.47 -1.63 10.09
C LEU A 17 -1.34 -2.28 9.00
N LEU A 18 -0.70 -3.04 8.12
CA LEU A 18 -1.35 -3.82 7.07
C LEU A 18 -0.87 -5.27 7.13
N ALA A 19 -1.69 -6.17 7.66
CA ALA A 19 -1.34 -7.59 7.70
C ALA A 19 -1.65 -8.26 6.34
N VAL A 20 -0.77 -9.17 5.89
CA VAL A 20 -1.02 -9.99 4.70
C VAL A 20 -2.37 -10.70 4.82
N GLY A 21 -3.17 -10.65 3.75
CA GLY A 21 -4.51 -11.27 3.67
C GLY A 21 -5.62 -10.49 4.39
N VAL A 22 -5.30 -9.39 5.08
CA VAL A 22 -6.30 -8.59 5.81
C VAL A 22 -6.50 -7.23 5.13
N PRO A 23 -7.55 -7.07 4.32
CA PRO A 23 -7.81 -5.82 3.63
C PRO A 23 -8.23 -4.71 4.62
N ARG A 24 -7.83 -3.48 4.32
CA ARG A 24 -8.38 -2.27 4.93
C ARG A 24 -9.31 -1.61 3.93
N ASN A 25 -10.51 -1.27 4.38
CA ASN A 25 -11.58 -0.74 3.53
C ASN A 25 -11.91 0.70 3.90
N ALA A 26 -12.28 1.49 2.90
CA ALA A 26 -12.69 2.88 3.04
C ALA A 26 -11.66 3.78 3.76
N GLU A 27 -10.38 3.51 3.53
CA GLU A 27 -9.29 4.41 3.90
C GLU A 27 -9.47 5.76 3.16
N LYS A 28 -9.05 6.84 3.80
CA LYS A 28 -9.23 8.20 3.29
C LYS A 28 -7.88 8.89 3.17
N LEU A 29 -7.62 9.48 2.02
CA LEU A 29 -6.40 10.25 1.78
C LEU A 29 -6.74 11.55 1.05
N ARG A 30 -6.31 12.70 1.57
CA ARG A 30 -6.41 13.95 0.82
C ARG A 30 -5.38 13.96 -0.32
N PRO A 31 -5.63 14.66 -1.45
CA PRO A 31 -4.71 14.66 -2.60
C PRO A 31 -3.26 15.10 -2.34
N THR A 32 -3.01 15.82 -1.24
CA THR A 32 -1.68 16.28 -0.82
C THR A 32 -1.07 15.46 0.31
N GLU A 33 -1.81 14.50 0.85
CA GLU A 33 -1.36 13.65 1.96
C GLU A 33 -0.62 12.42 1.44
N VAL A 34 0.22 11.88 2.32
CA VAL A 34 0.92 10.61 2.13
C VAL A 34 0.54 9.71 3.28
N ALA A 35 0.03 8.52 2.97
CA ALA A 35 -0.19 7.47 3.96
C ALA A 35 1.02 6.54 4.01
N THR A 36 1.51 6.23 5.21
CA THR A 36 2.58 5.26 5.41
C THR A 36 2.00 3.95 5.94
N TYR A 37 2.38 2.84 5.33
CA TYR A 37 1.95 1.50 5.72
C TYR A 37 3.14 0.64 6.13
N GLU A 38 2.95 -0.11 7.21
CA GLU A 38 3.87 -1.14 7.68
C GLU A 38 3.23 -2.51 7.46
N VAL A 39 3.84 -3.34 6.63
CA VAL A 39 3.30 -4.65 6.26
C VAL A 39 3.88 -5.74 7.14
N THR A 40 3.01 -6.55 7.72
CA THR A 40 3.39 -7.66 8.61
C THR A 40 2.84 -9.00 8.13
N GLY A 41 3.45 -10.10 8.59
CA GLY A 41 3.11 -11.45 8.14
C GLY A 41 3.73 -11.82 6.80
N LEU A 42 4.82 -11.15 6.40
CA LEU A 42 5.55 -11.48 5.18
C LEU A 42 6.49 -12.65 5.44
N GLN A 43 6.43 -13.64 4.57
CA GLN A 43 7.38 -14.74 4.50
C GLN A 43 8.65 -14.26 3.78
N PRO A 44 9.85 -14.65 4.25
CA PRO A 44 11.09 -14.41 3.50
C PRO A 44 11.05 -15.06 2.11
N GLU A 45 11.82 -14.51 1.17
CA GLU A 45 11.97 -15.06 -0.20
C GLU A 45 10.63 -15.29 -0.93
N ALA A 46 9.64 -14.44 -0.66
CA ALA A 46 8.31 -14.52 -1.26
C ALA A 46 7.91 -13.22 -1.96
N GLU A 47 6.98 -13.36 -2.92
CA GLU A 47 6.41 -12.26 -3.70
C GLU A 47 5.01 -11.90 -3.20
N TYR A 48 4.68 -10.61 -3.28
CA TYR A 48 3.42 -10.05 -2.82
C TYR A 48 2.87 -9.01 -3.79
N GLU A 49 1.55 -8.85 -3.82
CA GLU A 49 0.86 -7.79 -4.55
C GLU A 49 0.16 -6.86 -3.56
N ILE A 50 0.43 -5.56 -3.68
CA ILE A 50 -0.41 -4.50 -3.13
C ILE A 50 -1.54 -4.25 -4.12
N LYS A 51 -2.78 -4.36 -3.67
CA LYS A 51 -3.97 -4.03 -4.45
C LYS A 51 -4.69 -2.85 -3.82
N ILE A 52 -4.76 -1.75 -4.55
CA ILE A 52 -5.54 -0.57 -4.17
C ILE A 52 -6.74 -0.47 -5.11
N SER A 53 -7.95 -0.40 -4.57
CA SER A 53 -9.18 -0.23 -5.36
C SER A 53 -9.95 0.99 -4.88
N TYR A 54 -10.51 1.76 -5.80
CA TYR A 54 -11.25 2.99 -5.49
C TYR A 54 -12.54 3.07 -6.31
N PRO A 55 -13.52 3.91 -5.92
CA PRO A 55 -14.75 4.08 -6.69
C PRO A 55 -14.48 4.58 -8.12
N ALA A 56 -15.09 3.95 -9.13
CA ALA A 56 -14.94 4.35 -10.53
C ALA A 56 -15.41 5.79 -10.82
N VAL A 57 -16.32 6.31 -9.99
CA VAL A 57 -16.84 7.69 -10.07
C VAL A 57 -15.86 8.74 -9.53
N THR A 58 -14.74 8.33 -8.93
CA THR A 58 -13.69 9.23 -8.44
C THR A 58 -12.34 8.77 -8.99
N PRO A 59 -12.04 9.06 -10.27
CA PRO A 59 -10.78 8.70 -10.90
C PRO A 59 -9.58 9.24 -10.11
N ALA A 60 -8.62 8.37 -9.82
CA ALA A 60 -7.43 8.71 -9.06
C ALA A 60 -6.23 7.86 -9.49
N VAL A 61 -5.06 8.49 -9.56
CA VAL A 61 -3.78 7.81 -9.74
C VAL A 61 -3.15 7.60 -8.37
N PHE A 62 -2.66 6.39 -8.13
CA PHE A 62 -1.94 6.05 -6.91
C PHE A 62 -0.46 5.88 -7.24
N GLU A 63 0.38 6.46 -6.39
CA GLU A 63 1.82 6.29 -6.41
C GLU A 63 2.20 5.55 -5.12
N VAL A 64 2.78 4.36 -5.27
CA VAL A 64 3.31 3.58 -4.15
C VAL A 64 4.83 3.64 -4.20
N GLN A 65 5.45 3.93 -3.06
CA GLN A 65 6.91 3.99 -2.96
C GLN A 65 7.38 3.20 -1.74
N PHE A 66 8.26 2.24 -1.98
CA PHE A 66 8.91 1.45 -0.93
C PHE A 66 10.14 2.19 -0.39
N GLU A 67 10.42 2.05 0.91
CA GLU A 67 11.63 2.65 1.48
C GLU A 67 12.91 2.00 0.91
N ALA A 68 12.87 0.70 0.62
CA ALA A 68 13.95 -0.04 -0.05
C ALA A 68 13.47 -0.60 -1.40
N GLY A 69 14.14 -0.20 -2.48
CA GLY A 69 13.94 -0.76 -3.80
C GLY A 69 12.86 -0.09 -4.63
N ARG A 70 12.76 -0.50 -5.89
CA ARG A 70 11.68 -0.12 -6.82
C ARG A 70 10.79 -1.34 -7.01
N ALA A 71 9.49 -1.14 -6.91
CA ALA A 71 8.49 -2.10 -7.33
C ALA A 71 8.00 -1.76 -8.74
N GLY A 72 7.47 -2.78 -9.44
CA GLY A 72 6.84 -2.63 -10.75
C GLY A 72 5.33 -2.58 -10.58
N GLY A 73 4.73 -1.43 -10.87
CA GLY A 73 3.29 -1.22 -10.76
C GLY A 73 2.58 -1.22 -12.12
N ARG A 74 1.32 -1.62 -12.13
CA ARG A 74 0.39 -1.40 -13.26
C ARG A 74 -0.96 -0.92 -12.73
N GLN A 75 -1.46 0.18 -13.29
CA GLN A 75 -2.82 0.65 -13.06
C GLN A 75 -3.76 0.07 -14.11
N LEU A 76 -4.91 -0.46 -13.68
CA LEU A 76 -5.98 -0.99 -14.53
C LEU A 76 -7.33 -0.45 -14.05
N GLN A 77 -7.98 0.37 -14.87
CA GLN A 77 -9.26 1.00 -14.54
C GLN A 77 -9.20 1.69 -13.16
N ASN A 78 -10.06 1.30 -12.22
CA ASN A 78 -10.15 1.83 -10.86
C ASN A 78 -9.35 1.00 -9.83
N VAL A 79 -8.31 0.29 -10.29
CA VAL A 79 -7.47 -0.57 -9.47
C VAL A 79 -5.99 -0.31 -9.79
N HIS A 80 -5.20 -0.07 -8.76
CA HIS A 80 -3.74 -0.05 -8.82
C HIS A 80 -3.18 -1.34 -8.22
N LYS A 81 -2.25 -1.97 -8.94
CA LYS A 81 -1.55 -3.19 -8.49
C LYS A 81 -0.06 -2.96 -8.53
N GLU A 82 0.61 -3.31 -7.45
CA GLU A 82 2.06 -3.18 -7.35
C GLU A 82 2.68 -4.42 -6.72
N MET A 83 3.62 -5.02 -7.43
CA MET A 83 4.25 -6.27 -7.01
C MET A 83 5.60 -5.98 -6.36
N PHE A 84 5.90 -6.67 -5.27
CA PHE A 84 7.20 -6.60 -4.60
C PHE A 84 7.66 -7.96 -4.09
N SER A 85 8.97 -8.13 -3.96
CA SER A 85 9.58 -9.28 -3.30
C SER A 85 10.17 -8.86 -1.96
N THR A 86 10.10 -9.74 -0.97
CA THR A 86 10.79 -9.52 0.31
C THR A 86 12.31 -9.45 0.16
N ASP A 87 12.88 -10.04 -0.89
CA ASP A 87 14.34 -10.05 -1.11
C ASP A 87 14.88 -8.67 -1.49
N THR A 88 14.03 -7.86 -2.11
CA THR A 88 14.39 -6.53 -2.62
C THR A 88 13.89 -5.39 -1.75
N THR A 89 12.90 -5.64 -0.89
CA THR A 89 12.21 -4.59 -0.13
C THR A 89 12.20 -4.80 1.39
N SER A 90 12.42 -6.01 1.90
CA SER A 90 12.43 -6.23 3.35
C SER A 90 13.74 -5.72 3.95
N ARG A 91 13.64 -4.76 4.87
CA ARG A 91 14.80 -4.18 5.58
C ARG A 91 14.90 -4.68 7.02
N ILE A 92 13.80 -5.24 7.54
CA ILE A 92 13.63 -5.57 8.94
C ILE A 92 13.20 -7.02 9.02
N ARG A 93 14.08 -7.86 9.56
CA ARG A 93 13.73 -9.20 10.04
C ARG A 93 13.32 -9.06 11.49
N MET A 94 12.10 -9.44 11.80
CA MET A 94 11.65 -9.52 13.18
C MET A 94 12.37 -10.68 13.89
N PRO A 95 12.50 -10.63 15.23
CA PRO A 95 13.03 -11.77 16.00
C PRO A 95 12.26 -13.07 15.79
N SER A 96 11.00 -13.00 15.37
CA SER A 96 10.17 -14.16 14.98
C SER A 96 10.64 -14.84 13.70
N GLY A 97 11.53 -14.20 12.93
CA GLY A 97 11.95 -14.63 11.58
C GLY A 97 11.12 -14.01 10.46
N ASP A 98 10.01 -13.34 10.78
CA ASP A 98 9.13 -12.72 9.79
C ASP A 98 9.79 -11.50 9.14
N ALA A 99 9.50 -11.29 7.85
CA ALA A 99 9.91 -10.10 7.13
C ALA A 99 8.91 -8.95 7.39
N THR A 100 9.40 -7.71 7.31
CA THR A 100 8.58 -6.49 7.34
C THR A 100 9.04 -5.54 6.26
N THR A 101 8.08 -4.86 5.62
CA THR A 101 8.35 -3.80 4.66
C THR A 101 7.50 -2.58 4.96
N ILE A 102 8.00 -1.41 4.57
CA ILE A 102 7.32 -0.13 4.73
C ILE A 102 7.19 0.50 3.35
N PHE A 103 5.98 0.95 3.03
CA PHE A 103 5.72 1.71 1.83
C PHE A 103 4.86 2.92 2.15
N THR A 104 4.92 3.89 1.24
CA THR A 104 4.07 5.07 1.27
C THR A 104 3.12 5.06 0.08
N VAL A 105 1.94 5.61 0.27
CA VAL A 105 0.91 5.77 -0.75
C VAL A 105 0.58 7.24 -0.85
N ARG A 106 0.64 7.76 -2.08
CA ARG A 106 0.13 9.06 -2.44
C ARG A 106 -0.94 8.89 -3.51
N ALA A 107 -2.00 9.69 -3.44
CA ALA A 107 -3.08 9.64 -4.42
C ALA A 107 -3.32 11.03 -5.03
N LEU A 108 -3.46 11.07 -6.35
CA LEU A 108 -3.77 12.27 -7.12
C LEU A 108 -5.11 12.06 -7.82
N ARG A 109 -6.07 12.97 -7.65
CA ARG A 109 -7.31 12.93 -8.45
C ARG A 109 -7.00 13.23 -9.91
N GLU A 110 -7.55 12.41 -10.80
CA GLU A 110 -7.60 12.78 -12.20
C GLU A 110 -8.78 13.74 -12.40
N SER A 111 -8.50 14.95 -12.88
CA SER A 111 -9.55 15.93 -13.14
C SER A 111 -10.27 15.58 -14.45
N TYR A 112 -11.50 15.10 -14.37
CA TYR A 112 -12.45 15.22 -15.48
C TYR A 112 -13.30 16.47 -15.28
N SER A 113 -13.44 17.28 -16.34
CA SER A 113 -14.12 18.57 -16.36
C SER A 113 -15.63 18.52 -16.07
N TYR A 114 -16.19 17.34 -15.72
CA TYR A 114 -17.62 17.11 -15.90
C TYR A 114 -18.52 17.50 -14.73
N ASP A 115 -18.06 17.63 -13.48
CA ASP A 115 -18.95 18.11 -12.41
C ASP A 115 -18.19 18.77 -11.26
N LYS A 116 -18.09 20.10 -11.29
CA LYS A 116 -17.62 20.91 -10.16
C LYS A 116 -18.53 20.80 -8.91
N VAL A 117 -19.71 20.20 -9.04
CA VAL A 117 -20.72 20.08 -7.97
C VAL A 117 -20.43 18.89 -7.04
N ARG A 118 -19.68 17.87 -7.49
CA ARG A 118 -19.32 16.67 -6.69
C ARG A 118 -17.91 16.72 -6.09
N GLN A 119 -17.17 17.81 -6.27
CA GLN A 119 -15.84 18.02 -5.67
C GLN A 119 -15.87 18.21 -4.14
N SER A 120 -17.04 18.06 -3.48
CA SER A 120 -17.24 18.33 -2.06
C SER A 120 -16.60 17.34 -1.10
N GLU A 121 -16.08 16.20 -1.57
CA GLU A 121 -15.25 15.35 -0.72
C GLU A 121 -13.80 15.81 -0.85
N ASP A 122 -13.19 16.24 0.26
CA ASP A 122 -11.77 16.59 0.32
C ASP A 122 -10.83 15.38 0.21
N TYR A 123 -11.39 14.17 0.11
CA TYR A 123 -10.67 12.91 0.26
C TYR A 123 -10.90 11.98 -0.94
N ILE A 124 -9.90 11.16 -1.21
CA ILE A 124 -9.99 9.98 -2.06
C ILE A 124 -10.24 8.80 -1.12
N VAL A 125 -11.34 8.08 -1.34
CA VAL A 125 -11.67 6.87 -0.59
C VAL A 125 -11.17 5.66 -1.36
N TYR A 126 -10.46 4.76 -0.69
CA TYR A 126 -9.91 3.55 -1.30
C TYR A 126 -9.88 2.37 -0.33
N ASN A 127 -9.79 1.18 -0.89
CA ASN A 127 -9.44 -0.03 -0.16
C ASN A 127 -8.00 -0.40 -0.50
N ILE A 128 -7.30 -1.01 0.44
CA ILE A 128 -5.93 -1.48 0.26
C ILE A 128 -5.77 -2.86 0.89
N ALA A 129 -5.11 -3.77 0.18
CA ALA A 129 -4.80 -5.11 0.65
C ALA A 129 -3.42 -5.55 0.16
N VAL A 130 -2.81 -6.47 0.91
CA VAL A 130 -1.58 -7.17 0.49
C VAL A 130 -1.87 -8.66 0.44
N GLY A 131 -1.61 -9.29 -0.70
CA GLY A 131 -1.81 -10.72 -0.91
C GLY A 131 -0.52 -11.42 -1.36
N PRO A 132 -0.32 -12.70 -1.02
CA PRO A 132 0.82 -13.47 -1.52
C PRO A 132 0.66 -13.80 -3.00
N LEU A 133 1.78 -13.81 -3.70
CA LEU A 133 1.90 -14.27 -5.08
C LEU A 133 2.60 -15.63 -5.11
N LEU A 134 2.12 -16.52 -5.97
CA LEU A 134 2.80 -17.76 -6.32
C LEU A 134 3.20 -17.67 -7.79
N LEU A 135 4.50 -17.61 -8.06
CA LEU A 135 5.07 -17.46 -9.41
C LEU A 135 4.50 -16.22 -10.15
N GLY A 136 4.39 -15.10 -9.44
CA GLY A 136 3.81 -13.86 -9.98
C GLY A 136 2.28 -13.83 -10.14
N VAL A 137 1.55 -14.85 -9.67
CA VAL A 137 0.08 -14.93 -9.75
C VAL A 137 -0.55 -14.81 -8.35
N PRO A 138 -1.60 -13.99 -8.16
CA PRO A 138 -2.34 -13.94 -6.89
C PRO A 138 -2.86 -15.32 -6.48
N THR A 139 -2.58 -15.70 -5.24
CA THR A 139 -3.01 -17.00 -4.69
C THR A 139 -4.47 -17.02 -4.27
N GLU A 140 -5.09 -15.86 -4.09
CA GLU A 140 -6.53 -15.68 -3.89
C GLU A 140 -7.07 -14.68 -4.94
N ALA A 141 -8.20 -15.02 -5.56
CA ALA A 141 -8.84 -14.26 -6.65
C ALA A 141 -9.91 -13.28 -6.12
#